data_AF-A0A2S5N438-F1
#
_entry.id   AF-A0A2S5N438-F1
#
_cell.length_a   1.000
_cell.length_b   1.000
_cell.length_c   1.000
_cell.angle_alpha   90.00
_cell.angle_beta   90.00
_cell.angle_gamma   90.00
#
_symmetry.space_group_name_H-M   'P 1'
#
loop_
_entity.id
_entity.type
_entity.pdbx_description
1 polymer ?
#
loop_
_entity_poly.entity_id
_entity_poly.type
_entity_poly.pdbx_seq_one_letter_code
_entity_poly.pdbx_strand_id
1 'polypeptide(L)'
;MRVGWKKFAKCADKAAFEPEQLADFAIPALEGDWREDVAPHLGALRKLLGNSNQPSLFGGANSAELESLKRLSPGNSLWHAVVDAVAQAVASGQSGEDALLQSATKALLDRGARGVRQVEEHYLRRTKEARALKVGERMEDGISGAPIEQTARRLLGMDRDAASPTPKLQGLDDGVRF
;
A
#
# COMPACT_ATOMS: atom_id res chain seq x y z
N MET A 1 3.29 -0.94 -17.10
CA MET A 1 2.73 -0.21 -15.94
C MET A 1 1.30 -0.70 -15.72
N ARG A 2 0.92 -1.08 -14.49
CA ARG A 2 -0.44 -1.56 -14.15
C ARG A 2 -1.48 -0.44 -14.30
N VAL A 3 -2.76 -0.82 -14.42
CA VAL A 3 -3.85 0.11 -14.78
C VAL A 3 -4.04 1.22 -13.74
N GLY A 4 -3.96 0.91 -12.44
CA GLY A 4 -4.07 1.91 -11.37
C GLY A 4 -3.01 3.01 -11.49
N TRP A 5 -1.74 2.62 -11.62
CA TRP A 5 -0.62 3.54 -11.85
C TRP A 5 -0.79 4.38 -13.12
N LYS A 6 -1.27 3.80 -14.22
CA LYS A 6 -1.54 4.54 -15.47
C LYS A 6 -2.63 5.58 -15.27
N LYS A 7 -3.68 5.28 -14.48
CA LYS A 7 -4.75 6.23 -14.17
C LYS A 7 -4.23 7.36 -13.29
N PHE A 8 -3.51 7.03 -12.23
CA PHE A 8 -2.91 8.01 -11.32
C PHE A 8 -1.98 8.97 -12.07
N ALA A 9 -1.05 8.45 -12.87
CA ALA A 9 -0.15 9.24 -13.69
C ALA A 9 -0.86 10.20 -14.67
N LYS A 10 -1.98 9.78 -15.25
CA LYS A 10 -2.80 10.63 -16.14
C LYS A 10 -3.50 11.77 -15.39
N CYS A 11 -3.90 11.54 -14.14
CA CYS A 11 -4.49 12.59 -13.31
C CYS A 11 -3.41 13.57 -12.82
N ALA A 12 -2.24 13.05 -12.41
CA ALA A 12 -1.11 13.88 -11.98
C ALA A 12 -0.59 14.80 -13.11
N ASP A 13 -0.60 14.33 -14.36
CA ASP A 13 -0.22 15.13 -15.54
C ASP A 13 -1.22 16.28 -15.86
N LYS A 14 -2.41 16.25 -15.27
CA LYS A 14 -3.42 17.31 -15.43
C LYS A 14 -3.35 18.28 -14.25
N ALA A 15 -3.23 19.57 -14.56
CA ALA A 15 -3.18 20.62 -13.54
C ALA A 15 -4.50 20.80 -12.76
N ALA A 16 -5.62 20.33 -13.30
CA ALA A 16 -6.95 20.50 -12.71
C ALA A 16 -7.24 19.61 -11.48
N PHE A 17 -6.33 18.70 -11.12
CA PHE A 17 -6.47 17.86 -9.93
C PHE A 17 -5.66 18.47 -8.78
N GLU A 18 -6.30 18.72 -7.65
CA GLU A 18 -5.63 19.16 -6.44
C GLU A 18 -4.90 18.00 -5.75
N PRO A 19 -3.86 18.26 -4.93
CA PRO A 19 -3.10 17.21 -4.23
C PRO A 19 -3.98 16.21 -3.45
N GLU A 20 -5.03 16.69 -2.80
CA GLU A 20 -5.97 15.84 -2.04
C GLU A 20 -6.72 14.87 -2.95
N GLN A 21 -7.08 15.31 -4.16
CA GLN A 21 -7.73 14.45 -5.16
C GLN A 21 -6.74 13.43 -5.74
N LEU A 22 -5.45 13.75 -5.77
CA LEU A 22 -4.41 12.83 -6.22
C LEU A 22 -4.21 11.67 -5.24
N ALA A 23 -4.44 11.89 -3.94
CA ALA A 23 -4.44 10.84 -2.93
C ALA A 23 -5.49 9.75 -3.21
N ASP A 24 -6.68 10.12 -3.70
CA ASP A 24 -7.74 9.18 -4.08
C ASP A 24 -7.33 8.26 -5.24
N PHE A 25 -6.34 8.66 -6.06
CA PHE A 25 -5.81 7.81 -7.14
C PHE A 25 -4.60 6.98 -6.70
N ALA A 26 -3.88 7.38 -5.66
CA ALA A 26 -2.78 6.61 -5.09
C ALA A 26 -3.28 5.30 -4.47
N ILE A 27 -4.38 5.36 -3.71
CA ILE A 27 -4.93 4.20 -3.01
C ILE A 27 -5.27 3.04 -3.96
N PRO A 28 -6.09 3.20 -5.02
CA PRO A 28 -6.41 2.08 -5.91
C PRO A 28 -5.20 1.52 -6.67
N ALA A 29 -4.16 2.32 -6.90
CA ALA A 29 -2.92 1.84 -7.52
C ALA A 29 -2.16 0.89 -6.58
N LEU A 30 -2.03 1.27 -5.31
CA LEU A 30 -1.39 0.48 -4.27
C LEU A 30 -2.20 -0.76 -3.90
N GLU A 31 -3.52 -0.64 -3.77
CA GLU A 31 -4.40 -1.79 -3.50
C GLU A 31 -4.37 -2.82 -4.64
N GLY A 32 -4.30 -2.35 -5.88
CA GLY A 32 -4.13 -3.22 -7.05
C GLY A 32 -2.86 -4.06 -6.94
N ASP A 33 -1.74 -3.43 -6.60
CA ASP A 33 -0.49 -4.14 -6.37
C ASP A 33 -0.58 -5.09 -5.19
N TRP A 34 -1.09 -4.65 -4.04
CA TRP A 34 -1.26 -5.50 -2.86
C TRP A 34 -2.07 -6.76 -3.15
N ARG A 35 -3.18 -6.62 -3.88
CA ARG A 35 -4.07 -7.73 -4.21
C ARG A 35 -3.38 -8.77 -5.08
N GLU A 36 -2.56 -8.33 -6.03
CA GLU A 36 -1.82 -9.23 -6.93
C GLU A 36 -0.61 -9.85 -6.22
N ASP A 37 0.08 -9.07 -5.40
CA ASP A 37 1.44 -9.38 -4.96
C ASP A 37 1.52 -9.96 -3.54
N VAL A 38 0.64 -9.53 -2.63
CA VAL A 38 0.74 -9.82 -1.19
C VAL A 38 -0.44 -10.66 -0.71
N ALA A 39 -1.65 -10.31 -1.10
CA ALA A 39 -2.88 -10.97 -0.63
C ALA A 39 -2.86 -12.50 -0.78
N PRO A 40 -2.32 -13.10 -1.87
CA PRO A 40 -2.25 -14.57 -2.00
C PRO A 40 -1.40 -15.26 -0.94
N HIS A 41 -0.45 -14.56 -0.32
CA HIS A 41 0.54 -15.13 0.59
C HIS A 41 0.36 -14.67 2.05
N LEU A 42 -0.55 -13.73 2.30
CA LEU A 42 -0.77 -13.13 3.62
C LEU A 42 -1.13 -14.15 4.70
N GLY A 43 -1.87 -15.21 4.36
CA GLY A 43 -2.20 -16.28 5.30
C GLY A 43 -0.98 -17.06 5.80
N ALA A 44 0.01 -17.30 4.92
CA ALA A 44 1.26 -17.97 5.29
C ALA A 44 2.09 -17.11 6.25
N LEU A 45 2.18 -15.82 5.97
CA LEU A 45 2.84 -14.85 6.84
C LEU A 45 2.20 -14.78 8.23
N ARG A 46 0.86 -14.69 8.29
CA ARG A 46 0.12 -14.69 9.55
C ARG A 46 0.32 -15.96 10.36
N LYS A 47 0.30 -17.12 9.70
CA LYS A 47 0.51 -18.41 10.38
C LYS A 47 1.88 -18.44 11.05
N LEU A 48 2.91 -17.94 10.38
CA LEU A 48 4.27 -17.86 10.93
C LEU A 48 4.35 -16.89 12.12
N LEU A 49 3.71 -15.71 12.01
CA LEU A 49 3.63 -14.75 13.12
C LEU A 49 2.77 -15.22 14.30
N GLY A 50 1.74 -16.03 14.06
CA GLY A 50 0.91 -16.62 15.12
C GLY A 50 1.61 -17.76 15.86
N ASN A 51 2.46 -18.52 15.15
CA ASN A 51 3.28 -19.58 15.75
C ASN A 51 4.46 -19.03 16.55
N SER A 52 4.93 -17.81 16.24
CA SER A 52 6.06 -17.17 16.93
C SER A 52 5.70 -16.55 18.29
N ASN A 53 4.45 -16.69 18.77
CA ASN A 53 4.06 -16.37 20.14
C ASN A 53 4.69 -17.30 21.19
N GLN A 54 5.37 -18.37 20.76
CA GLN A 54 6.34 -19.03 21.61
C GLN A 54 7.67 -18.29 21.54
N PRO A 55 8.23 -17.81 22.66
CA PRO A 55 9.57 -17.24 22.67
C PRO A 55 10.55 -18.34 22.25
N SER A 56 10.89 -18.36 20.96
CA SER A 56 11.99 -19.17 20.48
C SER A 56 13.23 -18.71 21.23
N LEU A 57 13.82 -19.62 22.02
CA LEU A 57 15.10 -19.44 22.69
C LEU A 57 16.24 -19.08 21.70
N PHE A 58 15.97 -19.15 20.40
CA PHE A 58 16.85 -18.71 19.32
C PHE A 58 16.12 -17.68 18.45
N GLY A 59 16.48 -16.39 18.58
CA GLY A 59 16.01 -15.32 17.67
C GLY A 59 16.32 -15.58 16.18
N GLY A 60 17.17 -16.56 15.86
CA GLY A 60 17.51 -16.97 14.50
C GLY A 60 16.49 -17.88 13.80
N ALA A 61 15.61 -18.58 14.53
CA ALA A 61 14.66 -19.53 13.91
C ALA A 61 13.62 -18.81 13.04
N ASN A 62 13.11 -17.66 13.51
CA ASN A 62 12.11 -16.88 12.79
C ASN A 62 12.67 -16.25 11.50
N SER A 63 13.97 -15.92 11.46
CA SER A 63 14.61 -15.29 10.30
C SER A 63 14.68 -16.24 9.10
N ALA A 64 15.13 -17.48 9.30
CA ALA A 64 15.20 -18.47 8.23
C ALA A 64 13.81 -18.84 7.67
N GLU A 65 12.80 -18.92 8.53
CA GLU A 65 11.42 -19.19 8.11
C GLU A 65 10.82 -17.99 7.36
N LEU A 66 11.05 -16.75 7.79
CA LEU A 66 10.66 -15.54 7.05
C LEU A 66 11.35 -15.48 5.68
N GLU A 67 12.65 -15.77 5.60
CA GLU A 67 13.36 -15.86 4.31
C GLU A 67 12.77 -16.94 3.40
N SER A 68 12.26 -18.04 3.95
CA SER A 68 11.58 -19.07 3.16
C SER A 68 10.28 -18.57 2.51
N LEU A 69 9.58 -17.62 3.14
CA LEU A 69 8.34 -17.04 2.61
C LEU A 69 8.58 -16.28 1.31
N LYS A 70 9.75 -15.66 1.11
CA LYS A 70 10.09 -14.98 -0.16
C LYS A 70 10.03 -15.91 -1.37
N ARG A 71 10.23 -17.21 -1.17
CA ARG A 71 10.16 -18.25 -2.22
C ARG A 71 8.74 -18.52 -2.70
N LEU A 72 7.72 -18.10 -1.95
CA LEU A 72 6.31 -18.21 -2.37
C LEU A 72 5.97 -17.30 -3.55
N SER A 73 6.71 -16.20 -3.74
CA SER A 73 6.51 -15.27 -4.85
C SER A 73 7.87 -14.75 -5.36
N PRO A 74 8.62 -15.55 -6.14
CA PRO A 74 9.91 -15.13 -6.67
C PRO A 74 9.77 -13.90 -7.59
N GLY A 75 10.66 -12.92 -7.43
CA GLY A 75 10.65 -11.69 -8.22
C GLY A 75 9.57 -10.68 -7.84
N ASN A 76 8.73 -10.99 -6.84
CA ASN A 76 7.71 -10.06 -6.37
C ASN A 76 8.27 -9.08 -5.34
N SER A 77 8.65 -7.89 -5.81
CA SER A 77 9.29 -6.87 -4.97
C SER A 77 8.42 -6.34 -3.82
N LEU A 78 7.09 -6.30 -3.97
CA LEU A 78 6.20 -5.83 -2.90
C LEU A 78 6.07 -6.92 -1.82
N TRP A 79 5.89 -8.17 -2.22
CA TRP A 79 5.92 -9.30 -1.27
C TRP A 79 7.22 -9.35 -0.49
N HIS A 80 8.37 -9.24 -1.18
CA HIS A 80 9.67 -9.26 -0.52
C HIS A 80 9.83 -8.10 0.45
N ALA A 81 9.43 -6.88 0.07
CA ALA A 81 9.45 -5.73 0.96
C ALA A 81 8.59 -5.93 2.22
N VAL A 82 7.41 -6.55 2.11
CA VAL A 82 6.59 -6.90 3.28
C VAL A 82 7.31 -7.89 4.19
N VAL A 83 7.87 -8.97 3.63
CA VAL A 83 8.58 -9.99 4.42
C VAL A 83 9.83 -9.39 5.11
N ASP A 84 10.59 -8.56 4.40
CA ASP A 84 11.77 -7.87 4.93
C ASP A 84 11.40 -6.93 6.07
N ALA A 85 10.33 -6.14 5.90
CA ALA A 85 9.85 -5.22 6.93
C ALA A 85 9.38 -5.99 8.17
N VAL A 86 8.70 -7.13 8.00
CA VAL A 86 8.30 -7.99 9.12
C VAL A 86 9.52 -8.59 9.82
N ALA A 87 10.52 -9.08 9.07
CA ALA A 87 11.75 -9.61 9.66
C ALA A 87 12.47 -8.55 10.49
N GLN A 88 12.54 -7.30 10.00
CA GLN A 88 13.09 -6.18 10.74
C GLN A 88 12.28 -5.87 12.02
N ALA A 89 10.95 -5.86 11.94
CA ALA A 89 10.07 -5.61 13.08
C ALA A 89 10.26 -6.68 14.17
N VAL A 90 10.28 -7.96 13.78
CA VAL A 90 10.50 -9.10 14.69
C VAL A 90 11.89 -9.05 15.32
N ALA A 91 12.94 -8.76 14.53
CA ALA A 91 14.30 -8.60 15.05
C ALA A 91 14.42 -7.43 16.04
N SER A 92 13.55 -6.42 15.93
CA SER A 92 13.46 -5.28 16.84
C SER A 92 12.58 -5.55 18.07
N GLY A 93 12.09 -6.79 18.26
CA GLY A 93 11.26 -7.18 19.39
C GLY A 93 9.78 -6.86 19.24
N GLN A 94 9.32 -6.42 18.05
CA GLN A 94 7.90 -6.27 17.78
C GLN A 94 7.26 -7.62 17.44
N SER A 95 5.97 -7.77 17.70
CA SER A 95 5.24 -9.00 17.41
C SER A 95 3.77 -8.74 17.08
N GLY A 96 3.09 -9.79 16.62
CA GLY A 96 1.64 -9.78 16.38
C GLY A 96 1.18 -8.87 15.23
N GLU A 97 -0.08 -8.45 15.33
CA GLU A 97 -0.77 -7.66 14.31
C GLU A 97 -0.20 -6.23 14.18
N ASP A 98 0.36 -5.65 15.25
CA ASP A 98 0.99 -4.32 15.20
C ASP A 98 2.27 -4.33 14.34
N ALA A 99 3.12 -5.34 14.52
CA ALA A 99 4.30 -5.53 13.68
C ALA A 99 3.91 -5.70 12.20
N LEU A 100 2.83 -6.44 11.94
CA LEU A 100 2.31 -6.65 10.59
C LEU A 100 1.76 -5.35 9.97
N LEU A 101 1.02 -4.54 10.73
CA LEU A 101 0.48 -3.25 10.27
C LEU A 101 1.60 -2.26 9.92
N GLN A 102 2.60 -2.11 10.81
CA GLN A 102 3.74 -1.22 10.57
C GLN A 102 4.53 -1.67 9.32
N SER A 103 4.74 -2.98 9.18
CA SER A 103 5.47 -3.55 8.06
C SER A 103 4.75 -3.37 6.73
N ALA A 104 3.42 -3.61 6.71
CA ALA A 104 2.59 -3.39 5.54
C ALA A 104 2.56 -1.91 5.13
N THR A 105 2.41 -1.01 6.10
CA THR A 105 2.41 0.45 5.87
C THR A 105 3.72 0.90 5.23
N LYS A 106 4.86 0.47 5.80
CA LYS A 106 6.20 0.74 5.25
C LYS A 106 6.35 0.21 3.83
N ALA A 107 5.99 -1.05 3.58
CA ALA A 107 6.11 -1.67 2.27
C ALA A 107 5.25 -0.97 1.20
N LEU A 108 4.05 -0.49 1.57
CA LEU A 108 3.18 0.29 0.69
C LEU A 108 3.78 1.67 0.36
N LEU A 109 4.36 2.36 1.33
CA LEU A 109 5.07 3.63 1.10
C LEU A 109 6.27 3.45 0.16
N ASP A 110 7.10 2.44 0.42
CA ASP A 110 8.25 2.11 -0.42
C ASP A 110 7.81 1.75 -1.84
N ARG A 111 6.72 0.98 -1.98
CA ARG A 111 6.12 0.66 -3.28
C ARG A 111 5.57 1.89 -3.97
N GLY A 112 5.00 2.81 -3.19
CA GLY A 112 4.57 4.15 -3.59
C GLY A 112 5.70 4.87 -4.34
N ALA A 113 6.80 5.12 -3.63
CA ALA A 113 7.98 5.78 -4.16
C ALA A 113 8.53 5.10 -5.43
N ARG A 114 8.68 3.77 -5.42
CA ARG A 114 9.12 3.01 -6.61
C ARG A 114 8.16 3.17 -7.79
N GLY A 115 6.86 3.24 -7.53
CA GLY A 115 5.84 3.43 -8.56
C GLY A 115 5.92 4.80 -9.22
N VAL A 116 6.15 5.85 -8.42
CA VAL A 116 6.41 7.19 -8.96
C VAL A 116 7.62 7.17 -9.88
N ARG A 117 8.76 6.63 -9.42
CA ARG A 117 9.99 6.55 -10.24
C ARG A 117 9.77 5.81 -11.55
N GLN A 118 9.04 4.69 -11.52
CA GLN A 118 8.69 3.96 -12.74
C GLN A 118 7.85 4.80 -13.71
N VAL A 119 6.93 5.63 -13.20
CA VAL A 119 6.12 6.54 -14.02
C VAL A 119 6.98 7.67 -14.57
N GLU A 120 7.79 8.31 -13.74
CA GLU A 120 8.70 9.37 -14.12
C GLU A 120 9.61 8.92 -15.27
N GLU A 121 10.26 7.76 -15.13
CA GLU A 121 11.06 7.14 -16.20
C GLU A 121 10.25 6.90 -17.48
N HIS A 122 8.99 6.48 -17.35
CA HIS A 122 8.12 6.31 -18.51
C HIS A 122 7.84 7.63 -19.24
N TYR A 123 7.61 8.72 -18.50
CA TYR A 123 7.42 10.04 -19.08
C TYR A 123 8.71 10.60 -19.67
N LEU A 124 9.87 10.37 -19.05
CA LEU A 124 11.17 10.78 -19.56
C LEU A 124 11.45 10.18 -20.95
N ARG A 125 11.06 8.92 -21.18
CA ARG A 125 11.22 8.27 -22.50
C ARG A 125 10.33 8.86 -23.60
N ARG A 126 9.32 9.66 -23.28
CA ARG A 126 8.26 10.09 -24.22
C ARG A 126 8.05 11.60 -24.29
N THR A 127 8.60 12.35 -23.35
CA THR A 127 8.31 13.77 -23.16
C THR A 127 9.57 14.50 -22.67
N LYS A 128 9.44 15.81 -22.39
CA LYS A 128 10.53 16.62 -21.83
C LYS A 128 10.70 16.34 -20.34
N GLU A 129 11.94 16.43 -19.87
CA GLU A 129 12.33 16.23 -18.47
C GLU A 129 11.46 17.01 -17.46
N ALA A 130 11.25 18.31 -17.70
CA ALA A 130 10.41 19.14 -16.82
C ALA A 130 8.97 18.62 -16.64
N ARG A 131 8.39 17.98 -17.66
CA ARG A 131 7.05 17.38 -17.54
C ARG A 131 7.09 16.09 -16.73
N ALA A 132 8.11 15.25 -16.94
CA ALA A 132 8.26 14.01 -16.20
C ALA A 132 8.46 14.28 -14.70
N LEU A 133 9.34 15.24 -14.35
CA LEU A 133 9.57 15.70 -12.98
C LEU A 133 8.27 16.20 -12.35
N LYS A 134 7.55 17.09 -13.03
CA LYS A 134 6.27 17.62 -12.54
C LYS A 134 5.23 16.53 -12.28
N VAL A 135 5.15 15.50 -13.14
CA VAL A 135 4.25 14.36 -12.91
C VAL A 135 4.70 13.56 -11.68
N GLY A 136 6.01 13.35 -11.53
CA GLY A 136 6.60 12.67 -10.38
C GLY A 136 6.27 13.36 -9.07
N GLU A 137 6.59 14.65 -8.94
CA GLU A 137 6.32 15.48 -7.76
C GLU A 137 4.84 15.42 -7.36
N ARG A 138 3.93 15.61 -8.33
CA ARG A 138 2.48 15.56 -8.05
C ARG A 138 1.99 14.19 -7.62
N MET A 139 2.62 13.11 -8.07
CA MET A 139 2.31 11.78 -7.58
C MET A 139 2.87 11.53 -6.17
N GLU A 140 4.05 12.07 -5.85
CA GLU A 140 4.60 12.05 -4.48
C GLU A 140 3.70 12.82 -3.51
N ASP A 141 3.19 13.98 -3.91
CA ASP A 141 2.19 14.74 -3.13
C ASP A 141 0.94 13.90 -2.86
N GLY A 142 0.41 13.26 -3.91
CA GLY A 142 -0.77 12.39 -3.78
C GLY A 142 -0.52 11.20 -2.85
N ILE A 143 0.65 10.57 -2.92
CA ILE A 143 1.00 9.47 -2.00
C ILE A 143 1.17 9.98 -0.56
N SER A 144 1.79 11.14 -0.38
CA SER A 144 2.03 11.74 0.94
C SER A 144 0.73 12.17 1.63
N GLY A 145 -0.27 12.62 0.86
CA GLY A 145 -1.60 12.95 1.37
C GLY A 145 -2.53 11.75 1.56
N ALA A 146 -2.14 10.55 1.13
CA ALA A 146 -3.00 9.38 1.19
C ALA A 146 -3.02 8.71 2.58
N PRO A 147 -4.16 8.16 3.03
CA PRO A 147 -4.27 7.47 4.31
C PRO A 147 -3.69 6.04 4.20
N ILE A 148 -2.36 5.94 4.04
CA ILE A 148 -1.66 4.67 3.77
C ILE A 148 -1.79 3.68 4.92
N GLU A 149 -1.64 4.13 6.17
CA GLU A 149 -1.78 3.23 7.33
C GLU A 149 -3.21 2.67 7.44
N GLN A 150 -4.23 3.53 7.30
CA GLN A 150 -5.63 3.09 7.28
C GLN A 150 -5.90 2.11 6.14
N THR A 151 -5.29 2.36 4.97
CA THR A 151 -5.38 1.44 3.84
C THR A 151 -4.70 0.10 4.15
N ALA A 152 -3.52 0.11 4.78
CA ALA A 152 -2.84 -1.10 5.23
C ALA A 152 -3.72 -1.90 6.21
N ARG A 153 -4.34 -1.22 7.18
CA ARG A 153 -5.27 -1.82 8.15
C ARG A 153 -6.46 -2.51 7.47
N ARG A 154 -7.08 -1.85 6.49
CA ARG A 154 -8.15 -2.42 5.66
C ARG A 154 -7.68 -3.63 4.87
N LEU A 155 -6.53 -3.53 4.22
CA LEU A 155 -5.93 -4.60 3.40
C LEU A 155 -5.53 -5.82 4.22
N LEU A 156 -5.18 -5.61 5.48
CA LEU A 156 -4.95 -6.66 6.47
C LEU A 156 -6.28 -7.19 7.04
N GLY A 157 -7.42 -6.54 6.81
CA GLY A 157 -8.70 -6.99 7.35
C GLY A 157 -8.83 -6.76 8.85
N MET A 158 -8.05 -5.84 9.42
CA MET A 158 -8.10 -5.44 10.83
C MET A 158 -9.28 -4.50 11.13
N ASP A 159 -9.90 -3.89 10.11
CA ASP A 159 -11.04 -2.97 10.26
C ASP A 159 -12.40 -3.65 10.47
N ARG A 160 -12.45 -4.97 10.72
CA ARG A 160 -13.71 -5.73 10.82
C ARG A 160 -14.62 -5.31 11.98
N ASP A 161 -14.11 -4.56 12.95
CA ASP A 161 -14.89 -4.03 14.08
C ASP A 161 -15.41 -2.59 13.87
N ALA A 162 -15.07 -1.93 12.75
CA ALA A 162 -15.38 -0.52 12.51
C ALA A 162 -16.39 -0.29 11.37
N ALA A 163 -17.32 -1.23 11.14
CA ALA A 163 -18.44 -0.99 10.23
C ALA A 163 -19.45 0.00 10.85
N SER A 164 -19.10 1.29 10.88
CA SER A 164 -20.09 2.35 11.04
C SER A 164 -20.83 2.51 9.71
N PRO A 165 -22.17 2.36 9.67
CA PRO A 165 -22.92 2.61 8.44
C PRO A 165 -22.74 4.06 8.03
N THR A 166 -22.35 4.28 6.77
CA THR A 166 -22.32 5.61 6.16
C THR A 166 -23.69 6.27 6.35
N PRO A 167 -23.80 7.49 6.91
CA PRO A 167 -25.07 8.19 6.94
C PRO A 167 -25.50 8.42 5.50
N LYS A 168 -26.65 7.85 5.11
CA LYS A 168 -27.32 8.22 3.87
C LYS A 168 -27.61 9.72 3.95
N LEU A 169 -27.01 10.51 3.07
CA LEU A 169 -27.47 11.87 2.79
C LEU A 169 -28.90 11.78 2.24
N GLN A 170 -29.89 11.79 3.12
CA GLN A 170 -31.28 12.11 2.78
C GLN A 170 -31.38 13.63 2.77
N GLY A 171 -31.36 14.21 1.58
CA GLY A 171 -31.55 15.63 1.40
C GLY A 171 -31.66 15.93 -0.07
N LEU A 172 -32.82 15.63 -0.65
CA LEU A 172 -33.37 16.22 -1.88
C LEU A 172 -34.75 15.61 -2.13
N ASP A 173 -35.74 16.05 -1.34
CA ASP A 173 -37.14 16.05 -1.79
C ASP A 173 -37.95 16.99 -0.88
N ASP A 174 -37.82 18.29 -1.14
CA ASP A 174 -38.88 19.25 -0.82
C ASP A 174 -39.24 19.96 -2.13
N GLY A 175 -40.17 19.34 -2.86
CA GLY A 175 -40.78 19.95 -4.05
C GLY A 175 -41.54 21.23 -3.66
N VAL A 176 -41.31 22.30 -4.42
CA VAL A 176 -42.05 23.56 -4.30
C VAL A 176 -43.51 23.33 -4.67
N ARG A 177 -44.43 23.60 -3.74
CA ARG A 177 -45.87 23.67 -4.03
C ARG A 177 -46.15 24.99 -4.75
N PHE A 178 -46.65 24.91 -5.99
CA PHE A 178 -47.48 25.93 -6.61
C PHE A 178 -48.90 25.38 -6.75
#